data_AF-A0A916LHV7-F1
#
_entry.id   AF-A0A916LHV7-F1
#
_cell.length_a   1.000
_cell.length_b   1.000
_cell.length_c   1.000
_cell.angle_alpha   90.00
_cell.angle_beta   90.00
_cell.angle_gamma   90.00
#
_symmetry.space_group_name_H-M   'P 1'
#
loop_
_entity.id
_entity.type
_entity.pdbx_description
1 polymer ?
#
loop_
_entity_poly.entity_id
_entity_poly.type
_entity_poly.pdbx_seq_one_letter_code
_entity_poly.pdbx_strand_id
1 'polypeptide(L)' 'MHKCIGMVFDQLEIKTILHRLLRRYRLELSRPDYQPRWDYSAMPIPMDGMPIVLRPR' A
#
# COMPACT_ATOMS: atom_id res chain seq x y z
N MET A 1 7.29 -20.26 -15.42
CA MET A 1 7.44 -19.05 -14.58
C MET A 1 7.50 -17.83 -15.49
N HIS A 2 6.36 -17.17 -15.74
CA HIS A 2 6.32 -15.95 -16.54
C HIS A 2 6.39 -14.75 -15.59
N LYS A 3 7.52 -14.05 -15.60
CA LYS A 3 7.55 -12.67 -15.11
C LYS A 3 6.78 -11.85 -16.13
N CYS A 4 5.64 -11.29 -15.73
CA CYS A 4 4.86 -10.42 -16.59
C CYS A 4 5.77 -9.30 -17.10
N ILE A 5 5.78 -9.03 -18.41
CA ILE A 5 6.54 -7.91 -18.99
C ILE A 5 6.16 -6.57 -18.32
N GLY A 6 4.92 -6.48 -17.82
CA GLY A 6 4.43 -5.36 -17.03
C GLY A 6 5.05 -5.20 -15.64
N MET A 7 5.73 -6.20 -15.05
CA MET A 7 6.30 -6.08 -13.69
C MET A 7 7.33 -4.95 -13.57
N VAL A 8 8.09 -4.67 -14.62
CA VAL A 8 9.11 -3.60 -14.57
C VAL A 8 8.42 -2.24 -14.63
N PHE A 9 7.44 -2.09 -15.50
CA PHE A 9 6.66 -0.86 -15.64
C PHE A 9 5.83 -0.57 -14.39
N ASP A 10 5.11 -1.56 -13.89
CA ASP A 10 4.30 -1.51 -12.67
C ASP A 10 5.14 -1.08 -11.45
N GLN A 11 6.32 -1.66 -11.28
CA GLN A 11 7.24 -1.26 -10.21
C GLN A 11 7.69 0.20 -10.29
N LEU A 12 7.91 0.74 -11.50
CA LEU A 12 8.31 2.13 -11.68
C LEU A 12 7.14 3.09 -11.40
N GLU A 13 5.95 2.72 -11.83
CA GLU A 13 4.73 3.49 -11.59
C GLU A 13 4.42 3.58 -10.09
N ILE A 14 4.38 2.43 -9.40
CA ILE A 14 4.12 2.36 -7.95
C ILE A 14 5.14 3.21 -7.17
N LYS A 15 6.43 3.09 -7.48
CA LYS A 15 7.48 3.87 -6.81
C LYS A 15 7.32 5.38 -7.04
N THR A 16 6.96 5.78 -8.26
CA THR A 16 6.79 7.20 -8.60
C THR A 16 5.59 7.80 -7.86
N ILE A 17 4.46 7.09 -7.85
CA ILE A 17 3.25 7.47 -7.12
C ILE A 17 3.56 7.53 -5.62
N LEU A 18 4.13 6.47 -5.06
CA LEU A 18 4.45 6.38 -3.63
C LEU A 18 5.42 7.48 -3.20
N HIS A 19 6.46 7.77 -3.99
CA HIS A 19 7.40 8.85 -3.68
C HIS A 19 6.72 10.23 -3.69
N ARG A 20 5.82 10.51 -4.64
CA ARG A 20 5.05 11.77 -4.65
C ARG A 20 4.07 11.86 -3.48
N LEU A 21 3.39 10.75 -3.16
CA LEU A 21 2.49 10.66 -2.01
C LEU A 21 3.25 10.91 -0.71
N LEU A 22 4.32 10.16 -0.45
CA LEU A 22 5.14 10.28 0.77
C LEU A 22 5.81 11.64 0.94
N ARG A 23 6.13 12.34 -0.16
CA ARG A 23 6.73 13.67 -0.08
C ARG A 23 5.71 14.74 0.34
N ARG A 24 4.43 14.58 -0.03
CA ARG A 24 3.36 15.57 0.23
C ARG A 24 2.45 15.19 1.39
N TYR A 25 2.34 13.90 1.67
CA TYR A 25 1.43 13.33 2.64
C TYR A 25 2.18 12.39 3.58
N ARG A 26 1.82 12.45 4.85
CA ARG A 26 2.21 11.49 5.87
C ARG A 26 1.11 10.42 5.96
N LEU A 27 1.51 9.16 5.82
CA LEU A 27 0.64 8.00 6.04
C LEU A 27 0.56 7.73 7.54
N GLU A 28 -0.64 7.72 8.10
CA GLU A 28 -0.91 7.36 9.50
C GLU A 28 -2.00 6.29 9.56
N LEU A 29 -1.94 5.40 10.54
CA LEU A 29 -3.05 4.46 10.78
C LEU A 29 -4.22 5.20 11.40
N SER A 30 -5.45 4.93 10.94
CA SER A 30 -6.67 5.54 11.49
C SER A 30 -6.87 5.23 12.98
N ARG A 31 -6.31 4.12 13.48
CA ARG A 31 -6.38 3.72 14.90
C ARG A 31 -4.99 3.32 15.40
N PRO A 32 -4.56 3.78 16.58
CA PRO A 32 -3.26 3.45 17.15
C PRO A 32 -3.12 1.96 17.50
N ASP A 33 -4.21 1.31 17.92
CA ASP A 33 -4.23 -0.12 18.28
C ASP A 33 -4.65 -1.03 17.11
N TYR A 34 -4.51 -0.54 15.87
CA TYR A 34 -4.92 -1.27 14.70
C TYR A 34 -4.05 -2.53 14.51
N GLN A 35 -4.66 -3.70 14.68
CA GLN A 35 -4.08 -4.99 14.32
C GLN A 35 -4.67 -5.46 12.99
N PRO A 36 -3.90 -5.45 11.89
CA PRO A 36 -4.40 -5.92 10.61
C PRO A 36 -4.78 -7.39 10.70
N ARG A 37 -6.04 -7.71 10.40
CA ARG A 37 -6.47 -9.10 10.21
C ARG A 37 -6.19 -9.48 8.76
N TRP A 38 -5.16 -10.28 8.55
CA TRP A 38 -4.77 -10.74 7.22
C TRP A 38 -5.61 -11.94 6.78
N ASP A 39 -6.14 -11.86 5.56
CA ASP A 39 -6.61 -13.03 4.83
C ASP A 39 -5.47 -13.60 4.01
N TYR A 40 -5.16 -14.88 4.21
CA TYR A 40 -4.11 -15.60 3.48
C TYR A 40 -4.69 -16.56 2.42
N SER A 41 -6.00 -16.54 2.17
CA SER A 41 -6.67 -17.51 1.30
C SER A 41 -6.31 -17.36 -0.18
N ALA A 42 -5.90 -16.16 -0.63
CA ALA A 42 -5.49 -15.92 -2.02
C ALA A 42 -4.20 -15.11 -2.12
N MET A 43 -4.16 -13.94 -1.47
CA MET A 43 -3.00 -13.07 -1.33
C MET A 43 -3.12 -12.40 0.04
N PRO A 44 -2.02 -12.04 0.71
CA PRO A 44 -2.07 -11.34 1.99
C PRO A 44 -2.74 -9.98 1.80
N ILE A 45 -4.06 -9.95 2.02
CA ILE A 45 -4.87 -8.74 1.98
C ILE A 45 -5.41 -8.47 3.39
N PRO A 46 -5.39 -7.22 3.84
CA PRO A 46 -6.03 -6.85 5.09
C PRO A 46 -7.55 -6.91 4.92
N MET A 47 -8.21 -7.70 5.76
CA MET A 47 -9.67 -7.96 5.71
C MET A 47 -10.52 -6.70 5.91
N ASP A 48 -9.94 -5.68 6.55
CA ASP A 48 -10.58 -4.41 6.88
C ASP A 48 -10.15 -3.28 5.92
N GLY A 49 -9.46 -3.63 4.83
CA GLY A 49 -9.01 -2.68 3.82
C GLY A 49 -7.86 -1.77 4.26
N MET A 50 -7.25 -2.01 5.42
CA MET A 50 -6.17 -1.20 6.01
C MET A 50 -6.50 0.30 6.02
N PRO A 51 -7.17 0.80 7.07
CA PRO A 51 -7.59 2.19 7.13
C PRO A 51 -6.37 3.11 7.36
N ILE A 52 -5.79 3.60 6.27
CA ILE A 52 -4.71 4.58 6.27
C ILE A 52 -5.29 5.98 6.06
N VAL A 53 -4.86 6.92 6.89
CA VAL A 53 -5.15 8.36 6.75
C VAL A 53 -3.96 9.04 6.08
N LEU A 54 -4.25 9.85 5.07
CA LEU A 54 -3.27 10.75 4.45
C LEU A 54 -3.37 12.13 5.13
N ARG A 55 -2.36 12.52 5.89
CA ARG A 55 -2.23 13.87 6.44
C ARG A 55 -1.31 14.70 5.54
N PRO A 56 -1.71 15.88 5.05
CA PRO A 56 -0.76 16.76 4.36
C PRO A 56 0.39 17.12 5.31
N ARG A 57 1.62 17.12 4.79
CA ARG A 57 2.81 17.51 5.55
C ARG A 57 2.98 19.02 5.60
#